data_AF-A0A1X2H6P7-F1
#
_entry.id   AF-A0A1X2H6P7-F1
#
_cell.length_a   1.000
_cell.length_b   1.000
_cell.length_c   1.000
_cell.angle_alpha   90.00
_cell.angle_beta   90.00
_cell.angle_gamma   90.00
#
_symmetry.space_group_name_H-M   'P 1'
#
loop_
_entity.id
_entity.type
_entity.pdbx_description
1 polymer ?
#
loop_
_entity_poly.entity_id
_entity_poly.type
_entity_poly.pdbx_seq_one_letter_code
_entity_poly.pdbx_strand_id
1 'polypeptide(L)'
;MSAHTEELLVMLLHSPRSKKVQMLRTQASEMSQTPFQDTCVTKMPGYIGNHVHQLNARVYGAIQPAVGEALPALWPKQDNVPAQHELATIVYSLNQAVWHRLAAALDAYGLVERVSYDLQSCDAAVAEINTTPLSSSSPSSALSWIDTLRSVFAKFLAPCDHQGFLQAHLDNMRADLGAELESRTGELVMTLYNDLYEADDDF
;
A
#
# COMPACT_ATOMS: atom_id res chain seq x y z
N MET A 1 -8.25 3.32 -1.65
CA MET A 1 -7.14 2.80 -2.48
C MET A 1 -6.32 3.99 -2.94
N SER A 2 -5.00 3.97 -2.78
CA SER A 2 -4.12 5.02 -3.35
C SER A 2 -4.11 4.89 -4.88
N ALA A 3 -4.12 6.02 -5.58
CA ALA A 3 -4.03 6.10 -7.03
C ALA A 3 -2.75 5.40 -7.56
N HIS A 4 -1.68 5.41 -6.78
CA HIS A 4 -0.41 4.76 -7.16
C HIS A 4 -0.46 3.23 -7.01
N THR A 5 -1.27 2.69 -6.10
CA THR A 5 -1.53 1.23 -6.05
C THR A 5 -2.25 0.79 -7.32
N GLU A 6 -3.24 1.56 -7.74
CA GLU A 6 -3.96 1.29 -8.97
C GLU A 6 -3.05 1.42 -10.20
N GLU A 7 -2.23 2.48 -10.27
CA GLU A 7 -1.26 2.70 -11.34
C GLU A 7 -0.27 1.54 -11.47
N LEU A 8 0.26 1.04 -10.35
CA LEU A 8 1.15 -0.11 -10.33
C LEU A 8 0.46 -1.37 -10.90
N LEU A 9 -0.75 -1.66 -10.44
CA LEU A 9 -1.49 -2.83 -10.91
C LEU A 9 -1.87 -2.70 -12.39
N VAL A 10 -2.27 -1.50 -12.83
CA VAL A 10 -2.53 -1.20 -14.23
C VAL A 10 -1.28 -1.40 -15.08
N MET A 11 -0.14 -0.89 -14.63
CA MET A 11 1.16 -1.09 -15.28
C MET A 11 1.48 -2.59 -15.42
N LEU A 12 1.27 -3.39 -14.37
CA LEU A 12 1.53 -4.84 -14.39
C LEU A 12 0.55 -5.64 -15.26
N LEU A 13 -0.69 -5.18 -15.40
CA LEU A 13 -1.72 -5.87 -16.18
C LEU A 13 -1.69 -5.49 -17.67
N HIS A 14 -1.49 -4.21 -17.98
CA HIS A 14 -1.69 -3.64 -19.31
C HIS A 14 -0.40 -3.32 -20.08
N SER A 15 0.78 -3.41 -19.44
CA SER A 15 2.04 -3.23 -20.17
C SER A 15 2.22 -4.30 -21.26
N PRO A 16 2.77 -3.93 -22.44
CA PRO A 16 3.13 -4.88 -23.47
C PRO A 16 3.97 -6.03 -22.90
N ARG A 17 3.72 -7.27 -23.33
CA ARG A 17 4.33 -8.47 -22.73
C ARG A 17 5.86 -8.40 -22.65
N SER A 18 6.53 -7.94 -23.71
CA SER A 18 7.99 -7.78 -23.74
C SER A 18 8.47 -6.76 -22.70
N LYS A 19 7.85 -5.57 -22.67
CA LYS A 19 8.15 -4.50 -21.71
C LYS A 19 7.91 -4.96 -20.27
N LYS A 20 6.80 -5.64 -20.02
CA LYS A 20 6.46 -6.19 -18.70
C LYS A 20 7.51 -7.20 -18.24
N VAL A 21 7.85 -8.18 -19.06
CA VAL A 21 8.85 -9.19 -18.71
C VAL A 21 10.21 -8.55 -18.45
N GLN A 22 10.61 -7.57 -19.26
CA GLN A 22 11.85 -6.83 -19.03
C GLN A 22 11.83 -6.09 -17.69
N MET A 23 10.77 -5.34 -17.40
CA MET A 23 10.60 -4.62 -16.13
C MET A 23 10.64 -5.57 -14.93
N LEU A 24 9.92 -6.70 -14.99
CA LEU A 24 9.92 -7.70 -13.92
C LEU A 24 11.29 -8.35 -13.74
N ARG A 25 12.01 -8.65 -14.83
CA ARG A 25 13.38 -9.17 -14.75
C ARG A 25 14.34 -8.17 -14.13
N THR A 26 14.26 -6.90 -14.53
CA THR A 26 15.06 -5.82 -13.94
C THR A 26 14.80 -5.74 -12.44
N GLN A 27 13.53 -5.66 -12.05
CA GLN A 27 13.15 -5.60 -10.64
C GLN A 27 13.59 -6.85 -9.86
N ALA A 28 13.51 -8.03 -10.46
CA ALA A 28 13.97 -9.28 -9.83
C ALA A 28 15.50 -9.32 -9.69
N SER A 29 16.25 -8.77 -10.64
CA SER A 29 17.71 -8.67 -10.59
C SER A 29 18.22 -7.72 -9.51
N GLU A 30 17.40 -6.77 -9.06
CA GLU A 30 17.73 -5.90 -7.93
C GLU A 30 17.52 -6.60 -6.58
N MET A 31 16.62 -7.59 -6.53
CA MET A 31 16.30 -8.32 -5.30
C MET A 31 17.28 -9.44 -4.97
N SER A 32 18.04 -9.93 -5.96
CA SER A 32 18.97 -11.03 -5.80
C SER A 32 20.17 -10.90 -6.74
N GLN A 33 21.34 -11.33 -6.26
CA GLN A 33 22.55 -11.45 -7.09
C GLN A 33 22.44 -12.58 -8.11
N THR A 34 21.59 -13.58 -7.85
CA THR A 34 21.36 -14.69 -8.76
C THR A 34 20.11 -14.45 -9.59
N PRO A 35 20.17 -14.68 -10.92
CA PRO A 35 18.99 -14.53 -11.76
C PRO A 35 17.95 -15.60 -11.40
N PHE A 36 16.70 -15.17 -11.21
CA PHE A 36 15.58 -16.07 -11.01
C PHE A 36 15.16 -16.73 -12.33
N GLN A 37 14.62 -17.95 -12.25
CA GLN A 37 14.03 -18.60 -13.42
C GLN A 37 12.83 -17.81 -13.96
N ASP A 38 12.70 -17.77 -15.29
CA ASP A 38 11.63 -17.05 -15.98
C ASP A 38 10.23 -17.49 -15.52
N THR A 39 10.05 -18.77 -15.21
CA THR A 39 8.80 -19.30 -14.65
C THR A 39 8.40 -18.57 -13.37
N CYS A 40 9.36 -18.24 -12.50
CA CYS A 40 9.10 -17.52 -11.26
C CYS A 40 8.90 -16.01 -11.50
N VAL A 41 9.69 -15.41 -12.39
CA VAL A 41 9.52 -14.00 -12.78
C VAL A 41 8.13 -13.76 -13.39
N THR A 42 7.59 -14.70 -14.16
CA THR A 42 6.23 -14.56 -14.71
C THR A 42 5.11 -14.61 -13.66
N LYS A 43 5.35 -15.21 -12.50
CA LYS A 43 4.41 -15.22 -11.35
C LYS A 43 4.48 -13.96 -10.50
N MET A 44 5.54 -13.17 -10.65
CA MET A 44 5.81 -11.98 -9.86
C MET A 44 4.64 -10.97 -9.78
N PRO A 45 3.87 -10.68 -10.84
CA PRO A 45 2.70 -9.81 -10.72
C PRO A 45 1.65 -10.32 -9.73
N GLY A 46 1.50 -11.64 -9.60
CA GLY A 46 0.61 -12.26 -8.62
C GLY A 46 1.11 -12.06 -7.19
N TYR A 47 2.41 -12.27 -6.95
CA TYR A 47 3.04 -12.01 -5.65
C TYR A 47 2.91 -10.54 -5.25
N ILE A 48 3.21 -9.63 -6.18
CA ILE A 48 3.06 -8.19 -5.97
C ILE A 48 1.61 -7.84 -5.64
N GLY A 49 0.64 -8.30 -6.43
CA GLY A 49 -0.78 -8.02 -6.19
C GLY A 49 -1.25 -8.49 -4.81
N ASN A 50 -0.89 -9.71 -4.44
CA ASN A 50 -1.21 -10.27 -3.12
C ASN A 50 -0.61 -9.44 -1.98
N HIS A 51 0.67 -9.08 -2.09
CA HIS A 51 1.35 -8.33 -1.04
C HIS A 51 0.93 -6.87 -0.97
N VAL A 52 0.62 -6.22 -2.10
CA VAL A 52 0.06 -4.87 -2.12
C VAL A 52 -1.33 -4.85 -1.47
N HIS A 53 -2.15 -5.87 -1.70
CA HIS A 53 -3.43 -5.99 -1.02
C HIS A 53 -3.27 -6.15 0.50
N GLN A 54 -2.36 -7.02 0.94
CA GLN A 54 -2.05 -7.22 2.36
C GLN A 54 -1.45 -5.95 3.01
N LEU A 55 -0.57 -5.24 2.30
CA LEU A 55 0.00 -3.97 2.73
C LEU A 55 -1.11 -2.95 2.98
N ASN A 56 -2.02 -2.78 2.01
CA ASN A 56 -3.16 -1.88 2.15
C ASN A 56 -4.03 -2.24 3.36
N ALA A 57 -4.38 -3.52 3.51
CA ALA A 57 -5.16 -3.98 4.65
C ALA A 57 -4.47 -3.66 5.99
N ARG A 58 -3.13 -3.81 6.05
CA ARG A 58 -2.33 -3.50 7.23
C ARG A 58 -2.28 -1.99 7.54
N VAL A 59 -2.09 -1.16 6.52
CA VAL A 59 -2.06 0.30 6.68
C VAL A 59 -3.43 0.81 7.14
N TYR A 60 -4.51 0.42 6.46
CA TYR A 60 -5.86 0.82 6.88
C TYR A 60 -6.22 0.28 8.26
N GLY A 61 -5.83 -0.95 8.57
CA GLY A 61 -6.01 -1.55 9.89
C GLY A 61 -5.25 -0.84 11.01
N ALA A 62 -4.22 -0.05 10.70
CA ALA A 62 -3.46 0.71 11.68
C ALA A 62 -4.10 2.06 12.05
N ILE A 63 -5.07 2.56 11.27
CA ILE A 63 -5.72 3.86 11.52
C ILE A 63 -6.47 3.85 12.86
N GLN A 64 -7.37 2.88 13.07
CA GLN A 64 -8.21 2.84 14.26
C GLN A 64 -7.39 2.69 15.56
N PRO A 65 -6.39 1.79 15.66
CA PRO A 65 -5.50 1.75 16.80
C PRO A 65 -4.74 3.07 17.01
N ALA A 66 -4.24 3.69 15.94
CA ALA A 66 -3.50 4.94 16.05
C ALA A 66 -4.37 6.08 16.63
N VAL A 67 -5.60 6.21 16.15
CA VAL A 67 -6.56 7.18 16.68
C VAL A 67 -6.95 6.84 18.12
N GLY A 68 -7.28 5.58 18.40
CA GLY A 68 -7.71 5.13 19.73
C GLY A 68 -6.64 5.28 20.82
N GLU A 69 -5.36 5.19 20.44
CA GLU A 69 -4.23 5.41 21.35
C GLU A 69 -3.89 6.89 21.52
N ALA A 70 -3.90 7.67 20.44
CA ALA A 70 -3.45 9.06 20.45
C ALA A 70 -4.54 10.02 20.98
N LEU A 71 -5.79 9.83 20.58
CA LEU A 71 -6.88 10.75 20.90
C LEU A 71 -7.08 10.95 22.42
N PRO A 72 -7.11 9.90 23.27
CA PRO A 72 -7.28 10.08 24.72
C PRO A 72 -6.12 10.82 25.40
N ALA A 73 -4.93 10.80 24.80
CA ALA A 73 -3.76 11.53 25.32
C ALA A 73 -3.78 13.01 24.92
N LEU A 74 -4.42 13.33 23.79
CA LEU A 74 -4.51 14.68 23.23
C LEU A 74 -5.77 15.42 23.68
N TRP A 75 -6.88 14.71 23.91
CA TRP A 75 -8.14 15.32 24.27
C TRP A 75 -8.14 15.83 25.72
N PRO A 76 -8.70 17.01 26.01
CA PRO A 76 -8.80 17.54 27.37
C PRO A 76 -9.58 16.57 28.29
N LYS A 77 -9.09 16.37 29.52
CA LYS A 77 -9.74 15.50 30.52
C LYS A 77 -10.92 16.14 31.27
N GLN A 78 -11.28 17.37 30.92
CA GLN A 78 -12.29 18.18 31.60
C GLN A 78 -13.48 18.45 30.68
N ASP A 79 -14.67 18.67 31.25
CA ASP A 79 -15.92 19.02 30.54
C ASP A 79 -15.88 20.35 29.76
N ASN A 80 -14.70 20.97 29.61
CA ASN A 80 -14.51 22.18 28.84
C ASN A 80 -14.23 21.84 27.38
N VAL A 81 -15.11 22.27 26.50
CA VAL A 81 -14.91 22.21 25.05
C VAL A 81 -13.67 23.04 24.69
N PRO A 82 -12.66 22.46 24.02
CA PRO A 82 -11.42 23.17 23.67
C PRO A 82 -11.70 24.30 22.70
N ALA A 83 -11.10 25.47 22.95
CA ALA A 83 -11.25 26.62 22.06
C ALA A 83 -10.77 26.28 20.63
N GLN A 84 -11.28 26.98 19.60
CA GLN A 84 -11.00 26.66 18.19
C GLN A 84 -9.50 26.44 17.86
N HIS A 85 -8.63 27.27 18.42
CA HIS A 85 -7.18 27.16 18.21
C HIS A 85 -6.56 25.93 18.91
N GLU A 86 -7.10 25.53 20.05
CA GLU A 86 -6.72 24.30 20.76
C GLU A 86 -7.22 23.08 19.98
N LEU A 87 -8.44 23.12 19.45
CA LEU A 87 -8.99 22.09 18.59
C LEU A 87 -8.12 21.87 17.34
N ALA A 88 -7.71 22.96 16.68
CA ALA A 88 -6.78 22.87 15.54
C ALA A 88 -5.46 22.19 15.92
N THR A 89 -4.92 22.52 17.09
CA THR A 89 -3.67 21.92 17.61
C THR A 89 -3.85 20.43 17.93
N ILE A 90 -4.97 20.05 18.53
CA ILE A 90 -5.32 18.66 18.85
C ILE A 90 -5.44 17.84 17.57
N VAL A 91 -6.21 18.32 16.58
CA VAL A 91 -6.43 17.61 15.32
C VAL A 91 -5.13 17.46 14.55
N TYR A 92 -4.30 18.51 14.48
CA TYR A 92 -2.99 18.42 13.85
C TYR A 92 -2.07 17.40 14.54
N SER A 93 -2.05 17.39 15.88
CA SER A 93 -1.26 16.44 16.67
C SER A 93 -1.75 15.00 16.50
N LEU A 94 -3.07 14.79 16.44
CA LEU A 94 -3.69 13.51 16.15
C LEU A 94 -3.28 13.02 14.76
N ASN A 95 -3.34 13.92 13.78
CA ASN A 95 -2.99 13.63 12.41
C ASN A 95 -1.51 13.22 12.27
N GLN A 96 -0.60 13.91 12.95
CA GLN A 96 0.81 13.50 13.02
C GLN A 96 0.99 12.13 13.68
N ALA A 97 0.28 11.86 14.79
CA ALA A 97 0.36 10.57 15.47
C ALA A 97 -0.14 9.41 14.58
N VAL A 98 -1.25 9.62 13.88
CA VAL A 98 -1.79 8.68 12.88
C VAL A 98 -0.79 8.49 11.75
N TRP A 99 -0.25 9.57 11.18
CA TRP A 99 0.77 9.52 10.14
C TRP A 99 1.97 8.65 10.54
N HIS A 100 2.54 8.88 11.72
CA HIS A 100 3.69 8.11 12.20
C HIS A 100 3.38 6.61 12.30
N ARG A 101 2.16 6.25 12.73
CA ARG A 101 1.71 4.85 12.79
C ARG A 101 1.54 4.24 11.39
N LEU A 102 0.98 4.97 10.44
CA LEU A 102 0.81 4.50 9.06
C LEU A 102 2.15 4.33 8.35
N ALA A 103 3.05 5.30 8.49
CA ALA A 103 4.39 5.24 7.96
C ALA A 103 5.18 4.05 8.54
N ALA A 104 5.09 3.83 9.86
CA ALA A 104 5.69 2.65 10.48
C ALA A 104 5.06 1.33 9.99
N ALA A 105 3.76 1.31 9.72
CA ALA A 105 3.08 0.12 9.17
C ALA A 105 3.52 -0.20 7.73
N LEU A 106 3.75 0.83 6.91
CA LEU A 106 4.34 0.70 5.57
C LEU A 106 5.77 0.13 5.67
N ASP A 107 6.63 0.77 6.46
CA ASP A 107 8.05 0.40 6.60
C ASP A 107 8.21 -1.03 7.15
N ALA A 108 7.44 -1.38 8.17
CA ALA A 108 7.52 -2.69 8.82
C ALA A 108 6.97 -3.84 7.96
N TYR A 109 6.25 -3.55 6.88
CA TYR A 109 5.70 -4.61 6.04
C TYR A 109 6.80 -5.28 5.19
N GLY A 110 7.75 -4.51 4.65
CA GLY A 110 8.84 -5.03 3.80
C GLY A 110 8.33 -5.64 2.49
N LEU A 111 7.71 -4.82 1.63
CA LEU A 111 7.09 -5.30 0.38
C LEU A 111 8.11 -5.97 -0.55
N VAL A 112 9.28 -5.34 -0.74
CA VAL A 112 10.33 -5.83 -1.65
C VAL A 112 10.88 -7.15 -1.14
N GLU A 113 11.15 -7.25 0.16
CA GLU A 113 11.68 -8.44 0.81
C GLU A 113 10.70 -9.62 0.70
N ARG A 114 9.41 -9.38 0.86
CA ARG A 114 8.37 -10.42 0.73
C ARG A 114 8.24 -10.92 -0.71
N VAL A 115 8.23 -10.02 -1.69
CA VAL A 115 8.22 -10.42 -3.11
C VAL A 115 9.51 -11.18 -3.46
N SER A 116 10.66 -10.77 -2.93
CA SER A 116 11.92 -11.49 -3.08
C SER A 116 11.84 -12.90 -2.48
N TYR A 117 11.27 -13.03 -1.28
CA TYR A 117 11.07 -14.31 -0.61
C TYR A 117 10.17 -15.26 -1.42
N ASP A 118 9.06 -14.76 -1.99
CA ASP A 118 8.18 -15.54 -2.86
C ASP A 118 8.91 -16.02 -4.14
N LEU A 119 9.74 -15.16 -4.72
CA LEU A 119 10.55 -15.52 -5.88
C LEU A 119 11.59 -16.59 -5.55
N GLN A 120 12.30 -16.47 -4.43
CA GLN A 120 13.27 -17.47 -3.96
C GLN A 120 12.60 -18.81 -3.67
N SER A 121 11.44 -18.77 -3.00
CA SER A 121 10.65 -19.97 -2.70
C SER A 121 10.18 -20.68 -3.98
N CYS A 122 9.76 -19.91 -4.99
CA CYS A 122 9.43 -20.46 -6.30
C CYS A 122 10.66 -21.08 -6.98
N ASP A 123 11.80 -20.41 -6.96
CA ASP A 123 13.00 -20.84 -7.67
C ASP A 123 13.54 -22.16 -7.08
N ALA A 124 13.54 -22.28 -5.75
CA ALA A 124 13.86 -23.52 -5.04
C ALA A 124 12.91 -24.67 -5.44
N ALA A 125 11.60 -24.42 -5.48
CA ALA A 125 10.62 -25.43 -5.87
C ALA A 125 10.79 -25.89 -7.32
N VAL A 126 11.13 -24.96 -8.25
CA VAL A 126 11.38 -25.33 -9.65
C VAL A 126 12.70 -26.12 -9.78
N ALA A 127 13.73 -25.79 -9.00
CA ALA A 127 14.98 -26.54 -8.97
C ALA A 127 14.78 -28.00 -8.51
N GLU A 128 13.94 -28.24 -7.50
CA GLU A 128 13.61 -29.58 -7.02
C GLU A 128 12.88 -30.42 -8.09
N ILE A 129 11.90 -29.83 -8.79
CA ILE A 129 11.14 -30.50 -9.87
C ILE A 129 12.06 -30.92 -11.02
N ASN A 130 13.07 -30.12 -11.35
CA ASN A 130 14.02 -30.45 -12.43
C ASN A 130 14.99 -31.59 -12.06
N THR A 131 15.05 -31.99 -10.77
CA THR A 131 15.93 -33.06 -10.28
C THR A 131 15.20 -34.38 -9.96
N THR A 132 13.85 -34.41 -10.02
CA THR A 132 13.04 -35.60 -9.75
C THR A 132 12.16 -36.00 -10.95
N PRO A 133 12.15 -37.28 -11.39
CA PRO A 133 11.26 -37.74 -12.45
C PRO A 133 9.79 -37.72 -11.96
N LEU A 134 8.97 -36.99 -12.73
CA LEU A 134 7.53 -36.69 -12.60
C LEU A 134 6.71 -37.45 -11.54
N SER A 135 6.08 -36.68 -10.66
CA SER A 135 4.68 -36.91 -10.28
C SER A 135 3.95 -35.57 -10.21
N SER A 136 3.02 -35.40 -11.16
CA SER A 136 2.23 -34.19 -11.34
C SER A 136 1.18 -34.04 -10.25
N SER A 137 1.36 -33.05 -9.37
CA SER A 137 0.26 -32.46 -8.62
C SER A 137 0.25 -30.96 -8.87
N SER A 138 -0.71 -30.55 -9.70
CA SER A 138 -1.06 -29.15 -9.91
C SER A 138 -1.85 -28.63 -8.72
N PRO A 139 -1.49 -27.51 -8.07
CA PRO A 139 -2.43 -26.77 -7.25
C PRO A 139 -3.02 -25.63 -8.07
N SER A 140 -4.33 -25.72 -8.24
CA SER A 140 -5.20 -24.67 -8.77
C SER A 140 -5.37 -23.51 -7.78
N SER A 141 -5.89 -22.42 -8.33
CA SER A 141 -6.75 -21.38 -7.71
C SER A 141 -6.14 -20.32 -6.78
N ALA A 142 -5.91 -19.12 -7.33
CA ALA A 142 -6.02 -17.83 -6.63
C ALA A 142 -6.09 -16.62 -7.61
N LEU A 143 -6.94 -16.66 -8.65
CA LEU A 143 -7.04 -15.57 -9.65
C LEU A 143 -8.46 -14.99 -9.80
N SER A 144 -9.27 -14.95 -8.74
CA SER A 144 -10.63 -14.39 -8.80
C SER A 144 -10.69 -12.87 -8.70
N TRP A 145 -9.58 -12.17 -8.40
CA TRP A 145 -9.56 -10.71 -8.26
C TRP A 145 -9.25 -9.96 -9.57
N ILE A 146 -8.88 -10.68 -10.64
CA ILE A 146 -8.44 -10.10 -11.92
C ILE A 146 -9.62 -9.58 -12.77
N ASP A 147 -10.84 -10.09 -12.55
CA ASP A 147 -11.99 -9.73 -13.40
C ASP A 147 -12.68 -8.41 -13.03
N THR A 148 -12.39 -7.81 -11.87
CA THR A 148 -13.05 -6.56 -11.42
C THR A 148 -12.37 -5.28 -11.93
N LEU A 149 -11.14 -5.35 -12.44
CA LEU A 149 -10.34 -4.16 -12.79
C LEU A 149 -10.34 -3.82 -14.30
N ARG A 150 -11.15 -4.51 -15.10
CA ARG A 150 -11.00 -4.55 -16.57
C ARG A 150 -11.60 -3.36 -17.34
N SER A 151 -12.38 -2.47 -16.73
CA SER A 151 -13.24 -1.55 -17.50
C SER A 151 -13.01 -0.04 -17.38
N VAL A 152 -12.00 0.48 -16.68
CA VAL A 152 -11.94 1.95 -16.46
C VAL A 152 -10.66 2.67 -16.92
N PHE A 153 -9.46 2.07 -16.98
CA PHE A 153 -8.24 2.89 -17.01
C PHE A 153 -7.27 2.63 -18.18
N ALA A 154 -7.79 2.67 -19.41
CA ALA A 154 -6.99 2.59 -20.64
C ALA A 154 -6.20 3.87 -21.01
N LYS A 155 -6.01 4.84 -20.09
CA LYS A 155 -5.47 6.18 -20.45
C LYS A 155 -4.20 6.64 -19.70
N PHE A 156 -3.61 5.88 -18.78
CA PHE A 156 -2.56 6.39 -17.89
C PHE A 156 -1.15 5.82 -18.07
N LEU A 157 -0.82 5.14 -19.19
CA LEU A 157 0.51 4.56 -19.38
C LEU A 157 1.53 5.59 -19.92
N ALA A 158 2.10 6.41 -19.04
CA ALA A 158 3.36 7.11 -19.29
C ALA A 158 4.56 6.14 -19.20
N PRO A 159 5.66 6.37 -19.92
CA PRO A 159 6.81 5.47 -19.94
C PRO A 159 7.69 5.72 -18.70
N CYS A 160 7.38 5.01 -17.63
CA CYS A 160 8.24 4.93 -16.47
C CYS A 160 9.39 3.92 -16.73
N ASP A 161 10.60 4.45 -16.85
CA ASP A 161 11.86 3.73 -16.95
C ASP A 161 12.32 3.39 -15.52
N HIS A 162 11.77 2.32 -14.91
CA HIS A 162 11.86 2.13 -13.46
C HIS A 162 12.55 0.82 -13.07
N GLN A 163 13.87 0.91 -12.91
CA GLN A 163 14.57 0.19 -11.84
C GLN A 163 13.91 0.52 -10.49
N GLY A 164 13.72 -0.46 -9.62
CA GLY A 164 13.15 -0.25 -8.29
C GLY A 164 11.69 0.20 -8.23
N PHE A 165 10.85 -0.18 -9.20
CA PHE A 165 9.44 0.26 -9.23
C PHE A 165 8.65 -0.10 -7.96
N LEU A 166 9.00 -1.18 -7.26
CA LEU A 166 8.34 -1.52 -5.98
C LEU A 166 8.71 -0.55 -4.87
N GLN A 167 9.97 -0.10 -4.83
CA GLN A 167 10.40 0.91 -3.88
C GLN A 167 9.76 2.26 -4.19
N ALA A 168 9.77 2.66 -5.46
CA ALA A 168 9.09 3.87 -5.93
C ALA A 168 7.59 3.86 -5.58
N HIS A 169 6.93 2.70 -5.68
CA HIS A 169 5.55 2.54 -5.26
C HIS A 169 5.36 2.79 -3.75
N LEU A 170 6.23 2.27 -2.89
CA LEU A 170 6.19 2.52 -1.45
C LEU A 170 6.40 4.01 -1.11
N ASP A 171 7.37 4.65 -1.77
CA ASP A 171 7.68 6.07 -1.57
C ASP A 171 6.50 6.95 -2.00
N ASN A 172 5.85 6.61 -3.12
CA ASN A 172 4.65 7.30 -3.58
C ASN A 172 3.46 7.10 -2.64
N MET A 173 3.23 5.87 -2.14
CA MET A 173 2.20 5.62 -1.13
C MET A 173 2.43 6.43 0.15
N ARG A 174 3.70 6.57 0.55
CA ARG A 174 4.08 7.38 1.70
C ARG A 174 3.72 8.85 1.46
N ALA A 175 4.10 9.41 0.31
CA ALA A 175 3.78 10.78 -0.05
C ALA A 175 2.26 11.04 -0.09
N ASP A 176 1.49 10.14 -0.72
CA ASP A 176 0.03 10.21 -0.80
C ASP A 176 -0.62 10.25 0.58
N LEU A 177 -0.25 9.32 1.45
CA LEU A 177 -0.83 9.24 2.80
C LEU A 177 -0.52 10.48 3.62
N GLY A 178 0.69 11.03 3.50
CA GLY A 178 1.07 12.28 4.16
C GLY A 178 0.24 13.46 3.67
N ALA A 179 0.12 13.61 2.34
CA ALA A 179 -0.65 14.69 1.73
C ALA A 179 -2.15 14.59 2.02
N GLU A 180 -2.74 13.39 1.99
CA GLU A 180 -4.16 13.17 2.27
C GLU A 180 -4.50 13.52 3.73
N LEU A 181 -3.64 13.09 4.67
CA LEU A 181 -3.79 13.44 6.08
C LEU A 181 -3.68 14.95 6.31
N GLU A 182 -2.70 15.60 5.68
CA GLU A 182 -2.53 17.06 5.77
C GLU A 182 -3.75 17.80 5.21
N SER A 183 -4.20 17.41 4.02
CA SER A 183 -5.37 18.00 3.34
C SER A 183 -6.64 17.91 4.19
N ARG A 184 -6.90 16.73 4.79
CA ARG A 184 -8.10 16.50 5.62
C ARG A 184 -8.06 17.19 6.98
N THR A 185 -6.89 17.62 7.45
CA THR A 185 -6.76 18.26 8.77
C THR A 185 -7.59 19.53 8.84
N GLY A 186 -7.51 20.40 7.82
CA GLY A 186 -8.25 21.66 7.80
C GLY A 186 -9.77 21.45 7.78
N GLU A 187 -10.24 20.51 6.95
CA GLU A 187 -11.65 20.13 6.88
C GLU A 187 -12.15 19.59 8.22
N LEU A 188 -11.39 18.67 8.84
CA LEU A 188 -11.77 18.07 10.12
C LEU A 188 -11.82 19.08 11.27
N VAL A 189 -10.92 20.07 11.29
CA VAL A 189 -10.97 21.16 12.27
C VAL A 189 -12.25 21.97 12.12
N MET A 190 -12.63 22.32 10.90
CA MET A 190 -13.85 23.09 10.66
C MET A 190 -15.11 22.28 10.99
N THR A 191 -15.16 21.00 10.60
CA THR A 191 -16.29 20.13 10.94
C THR A 191 -16.44 19.97 12.45
N LEU A 192 -15.35 19.70 13.18
CA LEU A 192 -15.41 19.56 14.64
C LEU A 192 -15.78 20.87 15.32
N TYR A 193 -15.30 22.02 14.81
CA TYR A 193 -15.67 23.32 15.35
C TYR A 193 -17.17 23.57 15.20
N ASN A 194 -17.72 23.34 14.00
CA ASN A 194 -19.14 23.50 13.74
C ASN A 194 -19.98 22.56 14.61
N ASP A 195 -19.60 21.29 14.70
CA ASP A 195 -20.32 20.30 15.51
C ASP A 195 -20.32 20.65 17.01
N LEU A 196 -19.23 21.24 17.52
CA LEU A 196 -19.08 21.59 18.94
C LEU A 196 -19.68 22.94 19.32
N TYR A 197 -19.82 23.87 18.37
CA TYR A 197 -20.19 25.26 18.67
C TYR A 197 -21.43 25.78 17.92
N GLU A 198 -21.81 25.23 16.76
CA GLU A 198 -23.05 25.64 16.07
C GLU A 198 -24.30 24.94 16.61
N ALA A 199 -24.15 23.83 17.35
CA ALA A 199 -25.27 23.11 17.97
C ALA A 199 -25.88 23.79 19.21
N ASP A 200 -25.20 24.80 19.78
CA ASP A 200 -25.59 25.48 21.02
C ASP A 200 -26.36 26.80 20.81
N ASP A 201 -26.52 27.28 19.56
CA ASP A 201 -27.16 28.57 19.23
C ASP A 201 -28.69 28.51 19.00
N ASP A 202 -29.33 27.35 19.19
CA ASP A 202 -30.77 27.11 18.92
C ASP A 202 -31.72 27.27 20.15
N PHE A 203 -31.32 27.99 21.21
CA PHE A 203 -32.15 28.20 22.43
C PHE A 203 -32.49 29.66 22.77
#